data_AF-G3QBC7-F1
#
_entry.id   AF-G3QBC7-F1
#
_cell.length_a   1.000
_cell.length_b   1.000
_cell.length_c   1.000
_cell.angle_alpha   90.00
_cell.angle_beta   90.00
_cell.angle_gamma   90.00
#
_symmetry.space_group_name_H-M   'P 1'
#
loop_
_entity.id
_entity.type
_entity.pdbx_description
1 polymer ?
#
loop_
_entity_poly.entity_id
_entity_poly.type
_entity_poly.pdbx_seq_one_letter_code
_entity_poly.pdbx_strand_id
1 'polypeptide(L)' 'MHQLLVVTSVLVALCSLGSVDTSAYDKIVTHSRIRARKEGPNVCALQQVQGSKKKYFSTCRNWYKGSICGKKTLV' A
#
# COMPACT_ATOMS: atom_id res chain seq x y z
N MET A 1 -0.91 13.40 -44.60
CA MET A 1 0.01 14.06 -43.64
C MET A 1 -0.66 14.37 -42.29
N HIS A 2 -1.79 15.09 -42.24
CA HIS A 2 -2.46 15.42 -40.96
C HIS A 2 -2.98 14.23 -40.15
N GLN A 3 -3.62 13.24 -40.80
CA GLN A 3 -4.19 12.08 -40.10
C GLN A 3 -3.13 11.22 -39.39
N LEU A 4 -1.96 11.07 -40.01
CA LEU A 4 -0.86 10.29 -39.44
C LEU A 4 -0.28 10.98 -38.19
N LEU A 5 -0.16 12.31 -38.23
CA LEU A 5 0.31 13.13 -37.10
C LEU A 5 -0.65 13.11 -35.90
N VAL A 6 -1.96 13.08 -36.17
CA VAL A 6 -2.98 12.98 -35.10
C VAL A 6 -2.90 11.62 -34.44
N VAL A 7 -2.82 10.54 -35.23
CA VAL A 7 -2.72 9.17 -34.71
C VAL A 7 -1.46 8.98 -33.87
N THR A 8 -0.30 9.46 -34.35
CA THR A 8 0.96 9.36 -33.58
C THR A 8 0.90 10.19 -32.30
N SER A 9 0.33 11.39 -32.34
CA SER A 9 0.17 12.25 -31.14
C SER A 9 -0.73 11.59 -30.09
N VAL A 10 -1.84 10.97 -30.52
CA VAL A 10 -2.76 10.23 -29.63
C VAL A 10 -2.06 9.00 -29.03
N LEU A 11 -1.28 8.27 -29.82
CA LEU A 11 -0.53 7.11 -29.34
C LEU A 11 0.50 7.50 -28.28
N VAL A 12 1.26 8.57 -28.51
CA VAL A 12 2.26 9.09 -27.57
C VAL A 12 1.57 9.56 -26.28
N ALA A 13 0.44 10.26 -26.38
CA ALA A 13 -0.33 10.67 -25.21
C ALA A 13 -0.78 9.44 -24.39
N LEU A 14 -1.39 8.43 -25.01
CA LEU A 14 -1.84 7.21 -24.34
C LEU A 14 -0.69 6.46 -23.63
N CYS A 15 0.48 6.35 -24.26
CA CYS A 15 1.66 5.74 -23.65
C CYS A 15 2.17 6.52 -22.42
N SER A 16 1.94 7.83 -22.37
CA SER A 16 2.39 8.71 -21.28
C SER A 16 1.48 8.67 -20.06
N LEU A 17 0.18 8.33 -20.23
CA LEU A 17 -0.78 8.27 -19.12
C LEU A 17 -0.65 7.01 -18.25
N GLY A 18 -0.01 5.96 -18.76
CA GLY A 18 0.09 4.66 -18.07
C GLY A 18 1.19 4.55 -17.01
N SER A 19 2.17 5.45 -17.04
CA SER A 19 3.41 5.37 -16.24
C SER A 19 3.40 6.36 -15.07
N VAL A 20 2.35 6.32 -14.25
CA VAL A 20 2.39 6.99 -12.93
C VAL A 20 3.05 6.04 -11.95
N ASP A 21 4.29 6.35 -11.55
CA ASP A 21 4.99 5.62 -10.50
C ASP A 21 4.19 5.69 -9.20
N THR A 22 3.66 4.55 -8.76
CA THR A 22 3.00 4.45 -7.46
C THR A 22 4.04 4.74 -6.39
N SER A 23 3.71 5.62 -5.45
CA SER A 23 4.60 5.98 -4.34
C SER A 23 5.07 4.71 -3.61
N ALA A 24 6.29 4.75 -3.06
CA ALA A 24 6.77 3.69 -2.17
C ALA A 24 5.76 3.41 -1.04
N TYR A 25 5.05 4.45 -0.59
CA TYR A 25 3.95 4.34 0.37
C TYR A 25 2.77 3.52 -0.17
N ASP A 26 2.33 3.80 -1.40
CA ASP A 26 1.21 3.08 -2.04
C ASP A 26 1.53 1.61 -2.24
N LYS A 27 2.78 1.26 -2.61
CA LYS A 27 3.20 -0.14 -2.75
C LYS A 27 3.12 -0.88 -1.40
N ILE A 28 3.54 -0.24 -0.31
CA ILE A 28 3.44 -0.81 1.06
C ILE A 28 1.98 -1.01 1.46
N VAL A 29 1.13 0.00 1.27
CA VAL A 29 -0.30 -0.05 1.62
C VAL A 29 -1.04 -1.09 0.78
N THR A 30 -0.65 -1.28 -0.48
CA THR A 30 -1.29 -2.26 -1.37
C THR A 30 -1.13 -3.69 -0.82
N HIS A 31 0.07 -4.06 -0.39
CA HIS A 31 0.30 -5.38 0.24
C HIS A 31 -0.50 -5.57 1.53
N SER A 32 -0.57 -4.54 2.36
CA SER A 32 -1.34 -4.60 3.62
C SER A 32 -2.83 -4.69 3.37
N ARG A 33 -3.35 -4.01 2.35
CA ARG A 33 -4.74 -4.13 1.90
C ARG A 33 -5.08 -5.55 1.47
N ILE A 34 -4.18 -6.25 0.75
CA ILE A 34 -4.40 -7.65 0.34
C ILE A 34 -4.46 -8.56 1.57
N ARG A 35 -3.52 -8.41 2.52
CA ARG A 35 -3.49 -9.22 3.74
C ARG A 35 -4.75 -9.00 4.59
N ALA A 36 -5.19 -7.74 4.71
CA ALA A 36 -6.41 -7.38 5.43
C ALA A 36 -7.68 -7.98 4.82
N ARG A 37 -7.71 -8.27 3.50
CA ARG A 37 -8.88 -8.92 2.88
C ARG A 37 -9.14 -10.31 3.45
N LYS A 38 -8.11 -11.03 3.91
CA LYS A 38 -8.27 -12.34 4.54
C LYS A 38 -9.03 -12.26 5.87
N GLU A 39 -8.81 -11.18 6.63
CA GLU A 39 -9.44 -11.00 7.95
C GLU A 39 -10.87 -10.45 7.84
N GLY A 40 -11.16 -9.67 6.80
CA GLY A 40 -12.48 -9.10 6.53
C GLY A 40 -12.58 -7.59 6.79
N PRO A 41 -13.72 -6.98 6.47
CA PRO A 41 -13.94 -5.56 6.70
C PRO A 41 -14.02 -5.25 8.20
N ASN A 42 -13.62 -4.03 8.58
CA ASN A 42 -13.74 -3.52 9.96
C ASN A 42 -12.94 -4.29 11.03
N VAL A 43 -11.87 -4.99 10.63
CA VAL A 43 -10.95 -5.66 11.56
C VAL A 43 -9.77 -4.76 11.93
N CYS A 44 -9.38 -4.83 13.20
CA CYS A 44 -8.27 -4.06 13.77
C CYS A 44 -7.18 -4.99 14.32
N ALA A 45 -5.94 -4.52 14.26
CA ALA A 45 -4.75 -5.19 14.79
C ALA A 45 -4.25 -4.44 16.03
N LEU A 46 -4.10 -5.17 17.14
CA LEU A 46 -3.59 -4.62 18.40
C LEU A 46 -2.17 -5.14 18.66
N GLN A 47 -1.17 -4.30 18.39
CA GLN A 47 0.23 -4.68 18.52
C GLN A 47 0.76 -4.41 19.93
N GLN A 48 1.24 -5.44 20.63
CA GLN A 48 1.98 -5.27 21.88
C GLN A 48 3.48 -5.42 21.65
N VAL A 49 4.26 -4.44 22.08
CA VAL A 49 5.73 -4.48 21.96
C VAL A 49 6.32 -5.50 22.93
N GLN A 50 7.16 -6.41 22.42
CA GLN A 50 7.78 -7.46 23.23
C GLN A 50 8.59 -6.85 24.40
N GLY A 51 8.40 -7.40 25.60
CA GLY A 51 9.02 -6.89 26.82
C GLY A 51 8.45 -5.55 27.31
N SER A 52 7.28 -5.13 26.81
CA SER A 52 6.60 -3.91 27.23
C SER A 52 5.10 -4.11 27.41
N LYS A 53 4.46 -3.21 28.17
CA LYS A 53 3.01 -3.08 28.26
C LYS A 53 2.43 -2.10 27.22
N LYS A 54 3.29 -1.49 26.39
CA LYS A 54 2.86 -0.56 25.33
C LYS A 54 2.09 -1.31 24.25
N LYS A 55 0.88 -0.85 23.96
CA LYS A 55 -0.01 -1.37 22.93
C LYS A 55 -0.27 -0.29 21.87
N TYR A 56 -0.31 -0.70 20.62
CA TYR A 56 -0.53 0.16 19.47
C TYR A 56 -1.71 -0.37 18.67
N PHE A 57 -2.69 0.48 18.43
CA PHE A 57 -3.89 0.14 17.68
C PHE A 57 -3.74 0.57 16.23
N SER A 58 -4.07 -0.32 15.30
CA SER A 58 -4.08 -0.03 13.87
C SER A 58 -5.19 -0.82 13.18
N THR A 59 -5.59 -0.39 11.99
CA THR A 59 -6.45 -1.22 11.15
C THR A 59 -5.62 -2.34 10.52
N CYS A 60 -6.22 -3.50 10.22
CA CYS A 60 -5.49 -4.56 9.51
C CYS A 60 -4.95 -4.10 8.14
N ARG A 61 -5.57 -3.07 7.53
CA ARG A 61 -5.10 -2.44 6.29
C ARG A 61 -3.79 -1.67 6.45
N ASN A 62 -3.53 -1.15 7.64
CA ASN A 62 -2.31 -0.40 7.95
C ASN A 62 -1.28 -1.25 8.70
N TRP A 63 -1.64 -2.46 9.12
CA TRP A 63 -0.73 -3.39 9.77
C TRP A 63 0.22 -4.04 8.75
N TYR A 64 1.39 -3.42 8.55
CA TYR A 64 2.42 -3.92 7.62
C TYR A 64 3.71 -4.33 8.32
N LYS A 65 4.06 -3.65 9.41
CA LYS A 65 5.35 -3.78 10.11
C LYS A 65 5.14 -4.50 11.44
N GLY A 66 5.66 -5.72 11.55
CA GLY A 66 5.64 -6.54 12.77
C GLY A 66 6.68 -6.14 13.83
N SER A 67 7.21 -4.92 13.74
CA SER A 67 8.15 -4.37 14.70
C SER A 67 7.94 -2.87 14.90
N ILE A 68 8.11 -2.42 16.14
CA ILE A 68 8.04 -1.01 16.57
C ILE A 68 9.36 -0.69 17.26
N CYS A 69 10.05 0.36 16.81
CA CYS A 69 11.36 0.77 17.35
C CYS A 69 12.38 -0.38 17.39
N GLY A 70 12.42 -1.23 16.35
CA GLY A 70 13.34 -2.38 16.26
C GLY A 70 12.93 -3.60 17.09
N LYS A 71 11.92 -3.49 17.96
CA LYS A 71 11.40 -4.61 18.76
C LYS A 71 10.22 -5.27 18.07
N LYS A 72 10.15 -6.61 18.11
CA LYS A 72 9.01 -7.36 17.57
C LYS A 72 7.73 -7.06 18.36
N THR A 73 6.60 -7.15 17.67
CA THR A 73 5.27 -7.00 18.28
C THR A 73 4.49 -8.29 18.17
N LEU A 74 3.76 -8.63 19.22
CA LEU A 74 2.68 -9.63 19.19
C LEU A 74 1.39 -8.93 18.73
N VAL A 75 0.59 -9.59 17.91
CA VAL A 75 -0.67 -9.08 17.33
C VAL A 75 -1.79 -10.01 17.74
#